data_AF-A0A261KL99-F1
#
_entry.id   AF-A0A261KL99-F1
#
_cell.length_a   1.000
_cell.length_b   1.000
_cell.length_c   1.000
_cell.angle_alpha   90.00
_cell.angle_beta   90.00
_cell.angle_gamma   90.00
#
_symmetry.space_group_name_H-M   'P 1'
#
loop_
_entity.id
_entity.type
_entity.pdbx_description
1 polymer ?
#
loop_
_entity_poly.entity_id
_entity_poly.type
_entity_poly.pdbx_seq_one_letter_code
_entity_poly.pdbx_strand_id
1 'polypeptide(L)'
;MKQKLQAPIFLFGCPRSGTTLLQSLLATHPQIASFPETKFFLYGVAKYEPKRQKFGLISPRLKPHLKKYFHKEINHPEMLKYFPKIPFIDLYTRSFIK
;
A
#
# COMPACT_ATOMS: atom_id res chain seq x y z
N MET A 1 -8.14 -2.26 23.87
CA MET A 1 -8.28 -0.94 23.20
C MET A 1 -7.90 -1.10 21.73
N LYS A 2 -8.80 -0.84 20.78
CA LYS A 2 -8.43 -0.75 19.35
C LYS A 2 -7.64 0.56 19.18
N GLN A 3 -6.35 0.48 18.90
CA GLN A 3 -5.52 1.63 18.55
C GLN A 3 -6.11 2.27 17.29
N LYS A 4 -6.57 3.51 17.39
CA LYS A 4 -7.04 4.29 16.25
C LYS A 4 -5.82 4.79 15.49
N LEU A 5 -5.65 4.38 14.24
CA LEU A 5 -4.63 4.96 13.37
C LEU A 5 -4.92 6.46 13.24
N GLN A 6 -3.99 7.32 13.66
CA GLN A 6 -4.22 8.77 13.68
C GLN A 6 -4.15 9.37 12.28
N ALA A 7 -3.13 8.97 11.50
CA ALA A 7 -2.99 9.28 10.08
C ALA A 7 -1.90 8.39 9.45
N PRO A 8 -2.02 8.00 8.17
CA PRO A 8 -0.92 7.39 7.43
C PRO A 8 0.20 8.39 7.15
N ILE A 9 1.44 7.92 7.21
CA ILE A 9 2.63 8.69 6.81
C ILE A 9 3.05 8.24 5.42
N PHE A 10 3.11 9.16 4.47
CA PHE A 10 3.65 8.90 3.14
C PHE A 10 5.05 9.49 3.02
N LEU A 11 6.04 8.63 2.79
CA LEU A 11 7.40 9.04 2.50
C LEU A 11 7.61 9.12 0.98
N PHE A 12 7.88 10.33 0.48
CA PHE A 12 8.17 10.59 -0.93
C PHE A 12 9.62 11.02 -1.13
N GLY A 13 10.17 10.75 -2.32
CA GLY A 13 11.51 11.19 -2.70
C GLY A 13 11.90 10.70 -4.09
N CYS A 14 12.97 11.28 -4.64
CA CYS A 14 13.59 10.75 -5.86
C CYS A 14 14.23 9.38 -5.56
N PRO A 15 14.23 8.41 -6.49
CA PRO A 15 15.00 7.19 -6.32
C PRO A 15 16.44 7.49 -5.90
N ARG A 16 17.00 6.70 -4.97
CA ARG A 16 18.37 6.86 -4.42
C ARG A 16 18.61 8.11 -3.54
N SER A 17 17.58 8.82 -3.11
CA SER A 17 17.68 9.94 -2.14
C SER A 17 17.76 9.51 -0.67
N GLY A 18 17.91 8.22 -0.38
CA GLY A 18 17.97 7.70 0.99
C GLY A 18 16.60 7.48 1.66
N THR A 19 15.51 7.42 0.89
CA THR A 19 14.16 7.11 1.41
C THR A 19 14.12 5.78 2.17
N THR A 20 14.85 4.75 1.72
CA THR A 20 14.95 3.47 2.43
C THR A 20 15.64 3.60 3.80
N LEU A 21 16.65 4.46 3.93
CA LEU A 21 17.31 4.71 5.21
C LEU A 21 16.36 5.41 6.19
N LEU A 22 15.68 6.46 5.72
CA LEU A 22 14.69 7.18 6.52
C LEU A 22 13.51 6.27 6.91
N GLN A 23 13.07 5.40 6.00
CA GLN A 23 12.06 4.37 6.29
C GLN A 23 12.50 3.45 7.43
N SER A 24 13.75 2.98 7.42
CA SER A 24 14.32 2.14 8.48
C SER A 24 14.41 2.86 9.82
N LEU A 25 14.77 4.15 9.82
CA LEU A 25 14.78 4.97 11.03
C LEU A 25 13.36 5.11 11.62
N LEU A 26 12.37 5.40 10.79
CA LEU A 26 10.97 5.48 11.22
C LEU A 26 10.46 4.14 11.77
N ALA A 27 10.91 3.02 11.20
CA ALA A 27 10.54 1.68 11.66
C ALA A 27 11.03 1.36 13.09
N THR A 28 12.04 2.07 13.60
CA THR A 28 12.53 1.89 14.98
C THR A 28 11.57 2.45 16.04
N HIS A 29 10.67 3.36 15.65
CA HIS A 29 9.80 4.04 16.59
C HIS A 29 8.60 3.14 16.97
N PRO A 30 8.34 2.88 18.26
CA PRO A 30 7.34 1.90 18.70
C PRO A 30 5.90 2.24 18.30
N GLN A 31 5.62 3.51 17.96
CA GLN A 31 4.30 3.96 17.50
C GLN A 31 4.16 3.99 15.97
N ILE A 32 5.22 3.71 15.21
CA ILE A 32 5.21 3.78 13.74
C ILE A 32 5.43 2.38 13.16
N ALA A 33 4.43 1.90 12.43
CA ALA A 33 4.59 0.72 11.58
C ALA A 33 5.08 1.17 10.20
N SER A 34 6.23 0.63 9.78
CA SER A 34 6.84 0.93 8.49
C SER A 34 7.12 -0.39 7.77
N PHE A 35 6.74 -0.47 6.49
CA PHE A 35 6.91 -1.67 5.68
C PHE A 35 7.82 -1.39 4.48
N PRO A 36 8.55 -2.39 3.95
CA PRO A 36 9.28 -2.28 2.69
C PRO A 36 8.41 -1.76 1.55
N GLU A 37 9.02 -1.24 0.49
CA GLU A 37 8.31 -0.70 -0.69
C GLU A 37 7.25 -1.68 -1.23
N THR A 38 5.98 -1.38 -0.96
CA THR A 38 4.85 -2.28 -1.30
C THR A 38 4.59 -2.38 -2.80
N LYS A 39 5.09 -1.42 -3.60
CA LYS A 39 4.79 -1.27 -5.04
C LYS A 39 3.28 -1.18 -5.32
N PHE A 40 2.49 -0.73 -4.34
CA PHE A 40 1.03 -0.64 -4.44
C PHE A 40 0.59 0.13 -5.70
N PHE A 41 1.12 1.34 -5.92
CA PHE A 41 0.72 2.16 -7.07
C PHE A 41 1.20 1.58 -8.40
N LEU A 42 2.36 0.92 -8.42
CA LEU A 42 2.90 0.28 -9.63
C LEU A 42 1.97 -0.83 -10.14
N TYR A 43 1.41 -1.65 -9.25
CA TYR A 43 0.49 -2.73 -9.62
C TYR A 43 -0.98 -2.32 -9.59
N GLY A 44 -1.32 -1.22 -8.90
CA GLY A 44 -2.67 -0.70 -8.72
C GLY A 44 -3.14 0.21 -9.86
N VAL A 45 -2.25 0.99 -10.46
CA VAL A 45 -2.59 1.87 -11.58
C VAL A 45 -2.67 1.05 -12.88
N ALA A 46 -3.83 1.09 -13.54
CA ALA A 46 -4.08 0.36 -14.78
C ALA A 46 -3.49 1.07 -16.02
N LYS A 47 -2.18 1.36 -16.00
CA LYS A 47 -1.47 2.18 -17.02
C LYS A 47 -1.66 1.68 -18.46
N TYR A 48 -1.76 0.37 -18.65
CA TYR A 48 -1.91 -0.26 -19.98
C TYR A 48 -3.37 -0.60 -20.33
N GLU A 49 -4.35 -0.19 -19.52
CA GLU A 49 -5.78 -0.46 -19.71
C GLU A 49 -6.60 0.85 -19.67
N PRO A 50 -6.63 1.63 -20.78
CA PRO A 50 -7.16 2.99 -20.77
C PRO A 50 -8.64 3.09 -20.35
N LYS A 51 -9.45 2.07 -20.68
CA LYS A 51 -10.86 1.99 -20.22
C LYS A 51 -10.94 1.95 -18.69
N ARG A 52 -10.14 1.10 -18.05
CA ARG A 52 -10.14 0.94 -16.59
C ARG A 52 -9.61 2.19 -15.90
N GLN A 53 -8.57 2.82 -16.46
CA GLN A 53 -8.07 4.09 -15.97
C GLN A 53 -9.13 5.19 -16.02
N LYS A 54 -9.87 5.30 -17.14
CA LYS A 54 -10.98 6.27 -17.30
C LYS A 54 -12.09 6.06 -16.26
N PHE A 55 -12.36 4.82 -15.87
CA PHE A 55 -13.38 4.48 -14.87
C PHE A 55 -12.83 4.42 -13.43
N GLY A 56 -11.57 4.79 -13.19
CA GLY A 56 -10.98 4.76 -11.84
C GLY A 56 -10.84 3.34 -11.26
N LEU A 57 -10.75 2.33 -12.11
CA LEU A 57 -10.63 0.94 -11.71
C LEU A 57 -9.17 0.55 -11.46
N ILE A 58 -8.93 -0.23 -10.40
CA ILE A 58 -7.60 -0.77 -10.11
C ILE A 58 -7.20 -1.84 -11.13
N SER A 59 -5.89 -1.95 -11.39
CA SER A 59 -5.34 -3.03 -12.19
C SER A 59 -5.59 -4.39 -11.49
N PRO A 60 -5.86 -5.46 -12.26
CA PRO A 60 -6.16 -6.77 -11.68
C PRO A 60 -4.90 -7.41 -11.08
N ARG A 61 -3.72 -6.87 -11.42
CA ARG A 61 -2.40 -7.31 -10.93
C ARG A 61 -2.18 -6.95 -9.46
N LEU A 62 -2.92 -5.99 -8.93
CA LEU A 62 -2.74 -5.51 -7.55
C LEU A 62 -3.05 -6.59 -6.50
N LYS A 63 -4.22 -7.24 -6.58
CA LYS A 63 -4.62 -8.26 -5.57
C LYS A 63 -3.63 -9.43 -5.49
N PRO A 64 -3.21 -10.06 -6.61
CA PRO A 64 -2.19 -11.11 -6.59
C PRO A 64 -0.86 -10.63 -6.00
N HIS A 65 -0.43 -9.42 -6.35
CA HIS A 65 0.80 -8.82 -5.82
C HIS A 65 0.72 -8.62 -4.31
N LEU A 66 -0.35 -8.00 -3.81
CA LEU A 66 -0.57 -7.80 -2.38
C LEU A 66 -0.65 -9.13 -1.62
N LYS A 67 -1.31 -10.14 -2.19
CA LYS A 67 -1.36 -11.48 -1.57
C LYS A 67 0.03 -12.09 -1.44
N LYS A 68 0.86 -11.97 -2.49
CA LYS A 68 2.25 -12.43 -2.46
C LYS A 68 3.08 -11.65 -1.43
N TYR A 69 2.98 -10.33 -1.44
CA TYR A 69 3.71 -9.44 -0.54
C TYR A 69 3.37 -9.71 0.93
N PHE A 70 2.08 -9.75 1.27
CA PHE A 70 1.62 -9.97 2.65
C PHE A 70 1.96 -11.35 3.19
N HIS A 71 1.97 -12.37 2.32
CA HIS A 71 2.30 -13.72 2.73
C HIS A 71 3.81 -13.96 2.81
N LYS A 72 4.58 -13.48 1.83
CA LYS A 72 6.01 -13.83 1.70
C LYS A 72 6.97 -12.80 2.29
N GLU A 73 6.64 -11.52 2.24
CA GLU A 73 7.58 -10.45 2.63
C GLU A 73 7.36 -9.96 4.05
N ILE A 74 6.10 -9.82 4.49
CA ILE A 74 5.79 -9.30 5.83
C ILE A 74 5.19 -10.34 6.78
N ASN A 75 4.93 -11.57 6.33
CA ASN A 75 4.32 -12.65 7.15
C ASN A 75 3.03 -12.24 7.91
N HIS A 76 2.24 -11.34 7.31
CA HIS A 76 0.99 -10.82 7.87
C HIS A 76 -0.16 -10.98 6.86
N PRO A 77 -0.61 -12.22 6.59
CA PRO A 77 -1.66 -12.48 5.59
C PRO A 77 -3.01 -11.85 5.95
N GLU A 78 -3.26 -11.59 7.23
CA GLU A 78 -4.48 -10.95 7.74
C GLU A 78 -4.64 -9.51 7.24
N MET A 79 -3.58 -8.85 6.76
CA MET A 79 -3.63 -7.49 6.23
C MET A 79 -4.50 -7.36 4.98
N LEU A 80 -4.70 -8.46 4.23
CA LEU A 80 -5.59 -8.48 3.07
C LEU A 80 -7.04 -8.11 3.42
N LYS A 81 -7.48 -8.29 4.66
CA LYS A 81 -8.86 -8.02 5.09
C LYS A 81 -9.22 -6.53 5.07
N TYR A 82 -8.22 -5.66 5.15
CA TYR A 82 -8.42 -4.20 5.16
C TYR A 82 -8.65 -3.63 3.76
N PHE A 83 -8.36 -4.40 2.70
CA PHE A 83 -8.57 -3.95 1.34
C PHE A 83 -9.99 -4.25 0.85
N PRO A 84 -10.64 -3.30 0.15
CA PRO A 84 -11.99 -3.48 -0.35
C PRO A 84 -12.04 -4.56 -1.44
N LYS A 85 -13.19 -5.24 -1.56
CA LYS A 85 -13.42 -6.18 -2.66
C LYS A 85 -13.67 -5.48 -3.99
N ILE A 86 -14.29 -4.30 -3.93
CA ILE A 86 -14.73 -3.47 -5.06
C ILE A 86 -13.51 -2.80 -5.71
N PRO A 87 -13.35 -2.87 -7.03
CA PRO A 87 -12.11 -2.48 -7.71
C PRO A 87 -11.97 -0.97 -7.99
N PHE A 88 -12.49 -0.08 -7.14
CA PHE A 88 -12.30 1.38 -7.31
C PHE A 88 -11.06 1.86 -6.57
N ILE A 89 -10.20 2.60 -7.26
CA ILE A 89 -8.91 3.05 -6.71
C ILE A 89 -9.06 3.92 -5.46
N ASP A 90 -10.09 4.77 -5.42
CA ASP A 90 -10.41 5.63 -4.25
C ASP A 90 -10.76 4.82 -3.00
N LEU A 91 -11.44 3.67 -3.15
CA LEU A 91 -11.73 2.80 -2.00
C LEU A 91 -10.47 2.17 -1.43
N TYR A 92 -9.52 1.82 -2.30
CA TYR A 92 -8.23 1.26 -1.88
C TYR A 92 -7.35 2.31 -1.20
N THR A 93 -7.26 3.52 -1.73
CA THR A 93 -6.46 4.60 -1.10
C THR A 93 -7.03 5.01 0.25
N ARG A 94 -8.36 5.05 0.39
CA ARG A 94 -9.03 5.30 1.68
C ARG A 94 -8.79 4.21 2.71
N SER A 95 -8.49 2.97 2.30
CA SER A 95 -8.16 1.89 3.23
C SER A 95 -6.86 2.13 4.01
N PHE A 96 -6.01 3.05 3.55
CA PHE A 96 -4.81 3.48 4.28
C PHE A 96 -5.11 4.60 5.30
N ILE A 97 -6.26 5.28 5.19
CA ILE A 97 -6.59 6.50 5.94
C ILE A 97 -7.55 6.21 7.12
N LYS A 98 -8.25 5.06 7.13
CA LYS A 98 -9.21 4.66 8.17
C LYS A 98 -8.61 3.66 9.15
#